data_AF-A0A3D5CDF1-F1
#
_entry.id   AF-A0A3D5CDF1-F1
#
_cell.length_a   1.000
_cell.length_b   1.000
_cell.length_c   1.000
_cell.angle_alpha   90.00
_cell.angle_beta   90.00
_cell.angle_gamma   90.00
#
_symmetry.space_group_name_H-M   'P 1'
#
loop_
_entity.id
_entity.type
_entity.pdbx_description
1 polymer ?
#
loop_
_entity_poly.entity_id
_entity_poly.type
_entity_poly.pdbx_seq_one_letter_code
_entity_poly.pdbx_strand_id
1 'polypeptide(L)'
;MYWTYLRRELAGRKKQTIIVAVGLAVAIALVIVVNALSAGVRDAQAQALESVYGVGTDLTVTGAAAEPGEGGGQRFEFDSEAGETTDGTTSVSQSRLTADFMRGTLDASTVESVASLDGVAAASGALSLTNITFSGEMPDRSQMQQGGPGESGEPPAGGPDGAGGSAFDLDSFTVLGIDPDDTAVGPLSAVEVSEGRALAAGDAGELVAVVDASYATT
;
A
#
# COMPACT_ATOMS: atom_id res chain seq x y z
N MET A 1 -34.34 -41.11 -54.16
CA MET A 1 -35.14 -42.33 -53.83
C MET A 1 -34.79 -42.93 -52.46
N TYR A 2 -33.51 -43.06 -52.09
CA TYR A 2 -33.11 -43.72 -50.83
C TYR A 2 -33.65 -43.03 -49.56
N TRP A 3 -33.58 -41.71 -49.49
CA TRP A 3 -33.97 -40.95 -48.28
C TRP A 3 -35.48 -41.02 -48.01
N THR A 4 -36.29 -40.99 -49.06
CA THR A 4 -37.75 -41.11 -48.97
C THR A 4 -38.19 -42.50 -48.51
N TYR A 5 -37.48 -43.55 -48.92
CA TYR A 5 -37.76 -44.92 -48.45
C TYR A 5 -37.33 -45.11 -47.00
N LEU A 6 -36.12 -44.70 -46.61
CA LEU A 6 -35.63 -44.80 -45.24
C LEU A 6 -36.54 -44.06 -44.23
N ARG A 7 -37.01 -42.87 -44.60
CA ARG A 7 -37.92 -42.07 -43.76
C ARG A 7 -39.28 -42.76 -43.56
N ARG A 8 -39.77 -43.47 -44.58
CA ARG A 8 -41.04 -44.19 -44.56
C ARG A 8 -40.91 -45.51 -43.78
N GLU A 9 -39.76 -46.18 -43.86
CA GLU A 9 -39.42 -47.36 -43.06
C GLU A 9 -39.32 -47.03 -41.55
N LEU A 10 -38.60 -45.95 -41.21
CA LEU A 10 -38.46 -45.45 -39.83
C LEU A 10 -39.81 -44.99 -39.25
N ALA A 11 -40.66 -44.38 -40.08
CA ALA A 11 -42.02 -44.00 -39.68
C ALA A 11 -42.98 -45.19 -39.60
N GLY A 12 -42.67 -46.34 -40.21
CA GLY A 12 -43.46 -47.58 -40.13
C GLY A 12 -43.25 -48.35 -38.82
N ARG A 13 -42.07 -48.25 -38.21
CA ARG A 13 -41.69 -48.94 -36.95
C ARG A 13 -41.46 -47.98 -35.77
N LYS A 14 -42.33 -46.98 -35.63
CA LYS A 14 -42.17 -45.86 -34.67
C LYS A 14 -41.81 -46.28 -33.25
N LYS A 15 -42.44 -47.34 -32.71
CA LYS A 15 -42.20 -47.79 -31.33
C LYS A 15 -40.76 -48.29 -31.11
N GLN A 16 -40.22 -49.10 -32.03
CA GLN A 16 -38.85 -49.60 -31.95
C GLN A 16 -37.83 -48.49 -32.21
N THR A 17 -38.06 -47.65 -33.22
CA THR A 17 -37.15 -46.55 -33.56
C THR A 17 -37.04 -45.52 -32.44
N ILE A 18 -38.14 -45.17 -31.78
CA ILE A 18 -38.13 -44.23 -30.64
C ILE A 18 -37.34 -44.82 -29.47
N ILE A 19 -37.53 -46.10 -29.12
CA ILE A 19 -36.80 -46.73 -28.02
C ILE A 19 -35.29 -46.71 -28.27
N VAL A 20 -34.86 -47.07 -29.49
CA VAL A 20 -33.43 -47.06 -29.85
C VAL A 20 -32.88 -45.62 -29.88
N ALA A 21 -33.64 -44.66 -30.43
CA ALA A 21 -33.22 -43.26 -30.47
C ALA A 21 -33.09 -42.64 -29.08
N VAL A 22 -34.03 -42.93 -28.17
CA VAL A 22 -33.97 -42.47 -26.78
C VAL A 22 -32.79 -43.11 -26.05
N GLY A 23 -32.56 -44.42 -26.21
CA GLY A 23 -31.40 -45.10 -25.61
C GLY A 23 -30.07 -44.50 -26.08
N LEU A 24 -29.94 -44.23 -27.38
CA LEU A 24 -28.76 -43.57 -27.95
C LEU A 24 -28.62 -42.12 -27.45
N ALA A 25 -29.72 -41.36 -27.40
CA ALA A 25 -29.73 -39.98 -26.95
C ALA A 25 -29.30 -39.86 -25.48
N VAL A 26 -29.80 -40.75 -24.61
CA VAL A 26 -29.40 -40.78 -23.19
C VAL A 26 -27.91 -41.10 -23.05
N ALA A 27 -27.39 -42.07 -23.81
CA ALA A 27 -25.97 -42.40 -23.77
C ALA A 27 -25.09 -41.20 -24.18
N ILE A 28 -25.44 -40.51 -25.26
CA ILE A 28 -24.70 -39.32 -25.74
C ILE A 28 -24.81 -38.17 -24.74
N ALA A 29 -26.02 -37.90 -24.22
CA ALA A 29 -26.25 -36.85 -23.24
C ALA A 29 -25.40 -37.05 -21.98
N LEU A 30 -25.30 -38.30 -21.50
CA LEU A 30 -24.51 -38.63 -20.31
C LEU A 30 -23.02 -38.40 -20.55
N VAL A 31 -22.49 -38.77 -21.72
CA VAL A 31 -21.08 -38.49 -22.08
C VAL A 31 -20.80 -36.99 -22.13
N ILE A 32 -21.70 -36.20 -22.72
CA ILE A 32 -21.55 -34.74 -22.79
C ILE A 32 -21.54 -34.13 -21.37
N VAL A 33 -22.49 -34.53 -20.52
CA VAL A 33 -22.57 -34.03 -19.14
C VAL A 33 -21.32 -34.37 -18.35
N VAL A 34 -20.83 -35.61 -18.44
CA VAL A 34 -19.62 -36.03 -17.72
C VAL A 34 -18.38 -35.29 -18.22
N ASN A 35 -18.24 -35.09 -19.53
CA ASN A 35 -17.12 -34.34 -20.09
C ASN A 35 -17.18 -32.86 -19.70
N ALA A 36 -18.35 -32.23 -19.79
CA ALA A 36 -18.55 -30.84 -19.41
C ALA A 36 -18.31 -30.63 -17.91
N LEU A 37 -18.79 -31.54 -17.07
CA LEU A 37 -18.56 -31.48 -15.62
C LEU A 37 -17.09 -31.72 -15.28
N SER A 38 -16.43 -32.67 -15.93
CA SER A 38 -15.00 -32.94 -15.72
C SER A 38 -14.13 -31.76 -16.17
N ALA A 39 -14.47 -31.13 -17.29
CA ALA A 39 -13.82 -29.91 -17.75
C ALA A 39 -14.04 -28.76 -16.77
N GLY A 40 -15.29 -28.48 -16.38
CA GLY A 40 -15.60 -27.43 -15.41
C GLY A 40 -14.94 -27.63 -14.05
N VAL A 41 -14.83 -28.87 -13.55
CA VAL A 41 -14.10 -29.18 -12.32
C VAL A 41 -12.60 -28.94 -12.49
N ARG A 42 -12.00 -29.34 -13.63
CA ARG A 42 -10.59 -29.07 -13.92
C ARG A 42 -10.30 -27.58 -14.03
N ASP A 43 -11.17 -26.82 -14.69
CA ASP A 43 -11.03 -25.38 -14.86
C ASP A 43 -11.18 -24.66 -13.51
N ALA A 44 -12.16 -25.05 -12.70
CA ALA A 44 -12.32 -24.53 -11.34
C ALA A 44 -11.13 -24.87 -10.45
N GLN A 45 -10.56 -26.09 -10.59
CA GLN A 45 -9.33 -26.47 -9.90
C GLN A 45 -8.13 -25.64 -10.37
N ALA A 46 -7.98 -25.41 -11.67
CA ALA A 46 -6.91 -24.59 -12.22
C ALA A 46 -7.01 -23.14 -11.72
N GLN A 47 -8.22 -22.57 -11.72
CA GLN A 47 -8.47 -21.21 -11.25
C GLN A 47 -8.24 -21.07 -9.74
N ALA A 48 -8.66 -22.05 -8.93
CA ALA A 48 -8.35 -22.08 -7.51
C ALA A 48 -6.85 -22.27 -7.25
N LEU A 49 -6.17 -23.12 -8.02
CA LEU A 49 -4.73 -23.32 -7.92
C LEU A 49 -3.96 -22.09 -8.36
N GLU A 50 -4.37 -21.37 -9.39
CA GLU A 50 -3.77 -20.09 -9.83
C GLU A 50 -3.87 -19.04 -8.72
N SER A 51 -5.03 -18.95 -8.06
CA SER A 51 -5.18 -18.07 -6.89
C SER A 51 -4.30 -18.45 -5.70
N VAL A 52 -3.82 -19.70 -5.62
CA VAL A 52 -2.88 -20.17 -4.58
C VAL A 52 -1.43 -20.14 -5.07
N TYR A 53 -1.18 -20.30 -6.37
CA TYR A 53 0.14 -20.21 -7.01
C TYR A 53 0.65 -18.77 -7.03
N GLY A 54 -0.24 -17.77 -6.96
CA GLY A 54 0.11 -16.36 -6.74
C GLY A 54 0.23 -15.95 -5.27
N VAL A 55 -0.14 -16.82 -4.30
CA VAL A 55 0.02 -16.51 -2.87
C VAL A 55 1.47 -16.77 -2.48
N GLY A 56 2.22 -15.70 -2.27
CA GLY A 56 3.61 -15.76 -1.82
C GLY A 56 4.66 -15.82 -2.93
N THR A 57 4.30 -15.56 -4.19
CA THR A 57 5.29 -15.22 -5.24
C THR A 57 5.81 -13.80 -5.12
N ASP A 58 5.13 -12.96 -4.36
CA ASP A 58 5.57 -11.61 -4.08
C ASP A 58 6.75 -11.64 -3.11
N LEU A 59 7.85 -11.01 -3.53
CA LEU A 59 9.03 -10.83 -2.71
C LEU A 59 9.23 -9.36 -2.43
N THR A 60 9.23 -8.99 -1.15
CA THR A 60 9.64 -7.64 -0.74
C THR A 60 11.15 -7.59 -0.61
N VAL A 61 11.80 -6.82 -1.46
CA VAL A 61 13.23 -6.49 -1.34
C VAL A 61 13.34 -5.17 -0.60
N THR A 62 14.16 -5.11 0.44
CA THR A 62 14.39 -3.89 1.21
C THR A 62 15.87 -3.62 1.35
N GLY A 63 16.23 -2.35 1.57
CA GLY A 63 17.62 -1.97 1.83
C GLY A 63 18.21 -2.68 3.05
N ALA A 64 19.53 -2.72 3.07
CA ALA A 64 20.29 -3.38 4.11
C ALA A 64 20.00 -2.77 5.49
N ALA A 65 20.11 -3.60 6.53
CA ALA A 65 20.12 -3.11 7.90
C ALA A 65 21.35 -2.21 8.10
N ALA A 66 21.17 -1.09 8.78
CA ALA A 66 22.26 -0.17 9.10
C ALA A 66 23.29 -0.85 10.02
N GLU A 67 24.58 -0.53 9.84
CA GLU A 67 25.64 -1.15 10.62
C GLU A 67 25.58 -0.66 12.09
N PRO A 68 26.07 -1.46 13.07
CA PRO A 68 26.12 -1.02 14.46
C PRO A 68 26.93 0.28 14.62
N GLY A 69 26.25 1.36 15.03
CA GLY A 69 26.83 2.70 15.16
C GLY A 69 26.40 3.68 14.05
N GLU A 70 25.84 3.17 12.95
CA GLU A 70 25.13 3.96 11.94
C GLU A 70 23.65 3.99 12.30
N GLY A 71 23.26 4.99 13.10
CA GLY A 71 21.89 5.07 13.60
C GLY A 71 21.78 6.09 14.72
N GLY A 72 21.72 7.37 14.35
CA GLY A 72 21.42 8.42 15.31
C GLY A 72 19.96 8.37 15.72
N GLY A 73 19.67 8.59 17.01
CA GLY A 73 18.31 8.87 17.44
C GLY A 73 17.75 10.07 16.70
N GLN A 74 16.45 10.04 16.38
CA GLN A 74 15.77 11.17 15.74
C GLN A 74 15.84 12.37 16.67
N ARG A 75 16.41 13.47 16.18
CA ARG A 75 16.57 14.74 16.91
C ARG A 75 15.90 15.85 16.14
N PHE A 76 15.20 16.70 16.88
CA PHE A 76 14.65 17.97 16.44
C PHE A 76 15.52 19.08 17.06
N GLU A 77 15.98 19.99 16.21
CA GLU A 77 16.87 21.08 16.60
C GLU A 77 16.19 22.39 16.23
N PHE A 78 15.94 23.21 17.25
CA PHE A 78 15.33 24.52 17.13
C PHE A 78 16.38 25.57 17.42
N ASP A 79 16.65 26.44 16.44
CA ASP A 79 17.51 27.60 16.64
C ASP A 79 16.78 28.70 17.46
N SER A 80 17.49 29.80 17.76
CA SER A 80 16.94 30.90 18.55
C SER A 80 15.88 31.73 17.82
N GLU A 81 15.77 31.58 16.50
CA GLU A 81 14.80 32.28 15.65
C GLU A 81 13.60 31.37 15.30
N ALA A 82 13.63 30.11 15.75
CA ALA A 82 12.62 29.13 15.47
C ALA A 82 11.34 29.37 16.28
N GLY A 83 10.21 29.35 15.57
CA GLY A 83 8.88 29.48 16.16
C GLY A 83 8.36 30.92 16.20
N GLU A 84 7.16 31.07 16.76
CA GLU A 84 6.51 32.36 16.93
C GLU A 84 6.33 32.65 18.42
N THR A 85 6.76 33.84 18.85
CA THR A 85 6.63 34.26 20.26
C THR A 85 5.40 35.13 20.45
N THR A 86 4.47 34.67 21.30
CA THR A 86 3.30 35.42 21.75
C THR A 86 3.17 35.30 23.27
N ASP A 87 2.90 36.40 23.96
CA ASP A 87 2.68 36.44 25.41
C ASP A 87 3.77 35.73 26.26
N GLY A 88 5.04 35.86 25.85
CA GLY A 88 6.19 35.28 26.55
C GLY A 88 6.38 33.77 26.35
N THR A 89 5.63 33.18 25.43
CA THR A 89 5.74 31.78 25.00
C THR A 89 6.12 31.72 23.53
N THR A 90 7.10 30.88 23.18
CA THR A 90 7.51 30.56 21.82
C THR A 90 6.96 29.20 21.43
N SER A 91 6.08 29.17 20.43
CA SER A 91 5.55 27.93 19.86
C SER A 91 6.45 27.47 18.71
N VAL A 92 6.89 26.21 18.75
CA VAL A 92 7.72 25.60 17.70
C VAL A 92 7.02 24.44 17.04
N SER A 93 7.25 24.25 15.75
CA SER A 93 6.82 23.07 15.00
C SER A 93 7.86 22.72 13.95
N GLN A 94 8.23 21.45 13.87
CA GLN A 94 9.15 20.95 12.84
C GLN A 94 8.73 19.55 12.43
N SER A 95 8.63 19.34 11.11
CA SER A 95 8.37 18.04 10.51
C SER A 95 9.63 17.47 9.89
N ARG A 96 9.82 16.15 9.99
CA ARG A 96 10.93 15.45 9.37
C ARG A 96 10.45 14.15 8.76
N LEU A 97 10.83 13.93 7.50
CA LEU A 97 10.71 12.64 6.84
C LEU A 97 11.97 11.81 7.09
N THR A 98 11.78 10.57 7.50
CA THR A 98 12.87 9.60 7.68
C THR A 98 12.50 8.30 6.99
N ALA A 99 13.49 7.63 6.42
CA ALA A 99 13.35 6.23 6.03
C ALA A 99 13.15 5.35 7.27
N ASP A 100 12.79 4.09 7.03
CA ASP A 100 12.62 3.06 8.05
C ASP A 100 13.80 3.00 9.02
N PHE A 101 13.50 2.82 10.30
CA PHE A 101 14.51 2.80 11.34
C PHE A 101 15.53 1.68 11.09
N MET A 102 16.81 2.05 11.11
CA MET A 102 17.94 1.12 10.88
C MET A 102 17.88 0.38 9.54
N ARG A 103 17.26 0.94 8.49
CA ARG A 103 17.40 0.46 7.11
C ARG A 103 17.83 1.56 6.15
N GLY A 104 18.70 1.19 5.22
CA GLY A 104 18.98 2.00 4.04
C GLY A 104 17.84 1.97 3.03
N THR A 105 17.83 2.96 2.13
CA THR A 105 17.01 2.93 0.92
C THR A 105 17.72 2.15 -0.19
N LEU A 106 16.98 1.74 -1.21
CA LEU A 106 17.54 1.17 -2.43
C LEU A 106 17.56 2.23 -3.53
N ASP A 107 18.59 2.20 -4.39
CA ASP A 107 18.60 3.03 -5.59
C ASP A 107 17.49 2.61 -6.55
N ALA A 108 16.94 3.55 -7.31
CA ALA A 108 15.86 3.29 -8.28
C ALA A 108 16.25 2.21 -9.31
N SER A 109 17.51 2.18 -9.75
CA SER A 109 18.05 1.16 -10.68
C SER A 109 18.00 -0.27 -10.11
N THR A 110 17.78 -0.44 -8.81
CA THR A 110 17.57 -1.76 -8.20
C THR A 110 16.28 -2.39 -8.72
N VAL A 111 15.23 -1.59 -8.96
CA VAL A 111 13.96 -2.07 -9.50
C VAL A 111 14.16 -2.62 -10.91
N GLU A 112 14.90 -1.88 -11.76
CA GLU A 112 15.26 -2.32 -13.11
C GLU A 112 16.08 -3.62 -13.07
N SER A 113 17.02 -3.72 -12.13
CA SER A 113 17.84 -4.92 -11.94
C SER A 113 16.98 -6.13 -11.57
N VAL A 114 16.03 -5.97 -10.63
CA VAL A 114 15.11 -7.03 -10.22
C VAL A 114 14.17 -7.43 -11.36
N ALA A 115 13.62 -6.46 -12.09
CA ALA A 115 12.75 -6.70 -13.24
C ALA A 115 13.45 -7.49 -14.37
N SER A 116 14.78 -7.38 -14.47
CA SER A 116 15.57 -8.10 -15.47
C SER A 116 15.86 -9.56 -15.13
N LEU A 117 15.57 -10.02 -13.90
CA LEU A 117 15.84 -11.38 -13.46
C LEU A 117 14.88 -12.39 -14.12
N ASP A 118 15.41 -13.55 -14.48
CA ASP A 118 14.61 -14.65 -15.03
C ASP A 118 13.51 -15.07 -14.05
N GLY A 119 12.26 -15.09 -14.53
CA GLY A 119 11.09 -15.49 -13.74
C GLY A 119 10.42 -14.36 -12.96
N VAL A 120 10.94 -13.12 -13.01
CA VAL A 120 10.22 -11.95 -12.50
C VAL A 120 9.24 -11.45 -13.57
N ALA A 121 7.95 -11.50 -13.26
CA ALA A 121 6.90 -11.06 -14.19
C ALA A 121 6.72 -9.53 -14.21
N ALA A 122 6.85 -8.89 -13.04
CA ALA A 122 6.77 -7.45 -12.85
C ALA A 122 7.49 -7.06 -11.55
N ALA A 123 7.95 -5.81 -11.46
CA ALA A 123 8.55 -5.25 -10.24
C ALA A 123 8.14 -3.79 -10.11
N SER A 124 7.81 -3.36 -8.90
CA SER A 124 7.48 -1.97 -8.57
C SER A 124 8.30 -1.52 -7.38
N GLY A 125 8.73 -0.26 -7.41
CA GLY A 125 9.46 0.40 -6.34
C GLY A 125 8.56 1.28 -5.50
N ALA A 126 8.78 1.26 -4.18
CA ALA A 126 8.14 2.20 -3.27
C ALA A 126 9.16 2.71 -2.23
N LEU A 127 9.11 4.00 -1.97
CA LEU A 127 9.85 4.67 -0.92
C LEU A 127 8.93 4.87 0.29
N SER A 128 9.11 4.05 1.31
CA SER A 128 8.42 4.19 2.59
C SER A 128 9.18 5.16 3.50
N LEU A 129 8.53 6.26 3.85
CA LEU A 129 9.03 7.25 4.80
C LEU A 129 8.04 7.41 5.94
N THR A 130 8.54 7.71 7.12
CA THR A 130 7.73 8.17 8.25
C THR A 130 7.92 9.69 8.36
N ASN A 131 6.82 10.44 8.26
CA ASN A 131 6.81 11.84 8.67
C ASN A 131 6.58 11.89 10.17
N ILE A 132 7.44 12.62 10.88
CA ILE A 132 7.29 12.88 12.30
C ILE A 132 7.28 14.39 12.49
N THR A 133 6.18 14.90 13.03
CA THR A 133 5.98 16.30 13.34
C THR A 133 6.07 16.46 14.84
N PHE A 134 7.07 17.22 15.28
CA PHE A 134 7.15 17.71 16.64
C PHE A 134 6.49 19.07 16.72
N SER A 135 5.66 19.29 17.74
CA SER A 135 5.17 20.62 18.08
C SER A 135 5.19 20.83 19.59
N GLY A 136 5.29 22.08 20.03
CA GLY A 136 5.13 22.41 21.44
C GLY A 136 5.56 23.83 21.78
N GLU A 137 5.46 24.15 23.06
CA GLU A 137 5.59 25.51 23.58
C GLU A 137 6.76 25.62 24.56
N MET A 138 7.59 26.66 24.38
CA MET A 138 8.75 26.94 25.22
C MET A 138 8.70 28.37 25.76
N PRO A 139 9.17 28.61 26.99
CA PRO A 139 9.29 29.97 27.50
C PRO A 139 10.25 30.82 26.67
N ASP A 140 9.91 32.09 26.46
CA ASP A 140 10.79 33.05 25.79
C ASP A 140 12.07 33.26 26.60
N ARG A 141 13.18 32.74 26.05
CA ARG A 141 14.50 32.79 26.70
C ARG A 141 15.10 34.20 26.75
N SER A 142 14.62 35.15 25.94
CA SER A 142 15.08 36.54 25.96
C SER A 142 14.67 37.27 27.25
N GLN A 143 13.57 36.84 27.88
CA GLN A 143 13.09 37.37 29.16
C GLN A 143 13.87 36.81 30.35
N MET A 144 14.48 35.63 30.21
CA MET A 144 15.31 35.01 31.25
C MET A 144 16.69 35.70 31.45
N GLN A 145 17.15 36.51 30.49
CA GLN A 145 18.46 37.17 30.56
C GLN A 145 18.43 38.52 31.31
N GLN A 146 17.26 38.97 31.79
CA GLN A 146 17.12 40.25 32.52
C GLN A 146 17.43 40.17 34.02
N GLY A 147 17.80 38.99 34.56
CA GLY A 147 18.29 38.84 35.94
C GLY A 147 19.81 39.07 36.04
N GLY A 148 20.24 40.10 36.78
CA GLY A 148 21.65 40.45 36.96
C GLY A 148 22.48 39.39 37.71
N PRO A 149 23.82 39.38 37.55
CA PRO A 149 24.68 38.40 38.18
C PRO A 149 24.77 38.65 39.69
N GLY A 150 24.03 37.91 40.50
CA GLY A 150 24.18 37.95 41.96
C GLY A 150 23.00 37.48 42.82
N GLU A 151 21.81 37.30 42.28
CA GLU A 151 20.68 36.75 43.04
C GLU A 151 20.41 35.30 42.66
N SER A 152 20.52 34.42 43.65
CA SER A 152 20.05 33.04 43.61
C SER A 152 18.52 33.03 43.52
N GLY A 153 17.97 33.44 42.39
CA GLY A 153 16.55 33.34 42.07
C GLY A 153 16.19 31.89 41.74
N GLU A 154 15.07 31.43 42.29
CA GLU A 154 14.44 30.14 42.00
C GLU A 154 14.52 29.82 40.49
N PRO A 155 14.87 28.57 40.09
CA PRO A 155 14.88 28.20 38.68
C PRO A 155 13.50 28.51 38.07
N PRO A 156 13.46 29.11 36.86
CA PRO A 156 12.20 29.47 36.23
C PRO A 156 11.32 28.22 36.07
N ALA A 157 10.11 28.29 36.62
CA ALA A 157 9.09 27.28 36.42
C ALA A 157 8.61 27.38 34.95
N GLY A 158 9.08 26.48 34.10
CA GLY A 158 8.70 26.40 32.69
C GLY A 158 7.19 26.26 32.45
N GLY A 159 6.75 26.54 31.22
CA GLY A 159 5.34 26.41 30.82
C GLY A 159 4.56 27.73 30.82
N PRO A 160 3.55 27.87 29.93
CA PRO A 160 2.71 29.09 29.83
C PRO A 160 1.94 29.44 31.12
N ASP A 161 1.80 28.49 32.04
CA ASP A 161 1.09 28.61 33.33
C ASP A 161 2.02 28.80 34.54
N GLY A 162 3.34 28.87 34.32
CA GLY A 162 4.34 29.00 35.39
C GLY A 162 4.42 27.79 36.32
N ALA A 163 3.96 26.60 35.88
CA ALA A 163 3.90 25.39 36.70
C ALA A 163 5.11 24.44 36.55
N GLY A 164 6.09 24.77 35.71
CA GLY A 164 7.30 23.97 35.53
C GLY A 164 7.31 22.97 34.36
N GLY A 165 6.42 23.07 33.37
CA GLY A 165 6.31 22.07 32.29
C GLY A 165 6.14 22.66 30.89
N SER A 166 6.94 22.18 29.93
CA SER A 166 6.69 22.39 28.50
C SER A 166 5.90 21.20 27.94
N ALA A 167 4.77 21.48 27.28
CA ALA A 167 3.97 20.47 26.59
C ALA A 167 4.49 20.29 25.15
N PHE A 168 4.63 19.03 24.74
CA PHE A 168 5.08 18.67 23.39
C PHE A 168 4.20 17.56 22.83
N ASP A 169 3.83 17.71 21.57
CA ASP A 169 3.08 16.75 20.81
C ASP A 169 3.96 16.16 19.69
N LEU A 170 3.75 14.87 19.43
CA LEU A 170 4.41 14.13 18.38
C LEU A 170 3.35 13.46 17.52
N ASP A 171 3.20 13.96 16.30
CA ASP A 171 2.35 13.34 15.28
C ASP A 171 3.22 12.56 14.31
N SER A 172 2.79 11.36 13.94
CA SER A 172 3.51 10.56 12.96
C SER A 172 2.58 9.83 12.02
N PHE A 173 2.94 9.82 10.74
CA PHE A 173 2.25 9.05 9.71
C PHE A 173 3.22 8.57 8.64
N THR A 174 2.83 7.52 7.93
CA THR A 174 3.61 6.96 6.84
C THR A 174 3.29 7.68 5.53
N VAL A 175 4.33 7.98 4.76
CA VAL A 175 4.27 8.52 3.40
C VAL A 175 4.91 7.49 2.47
N LEU A 176 4.18 7.09 1.44
CA LEU A 176 4.69 6.23 0.38
C LEU A 176 4.94 7.06 -0.88
N GLY A 177 6.21 7.16 -1.28
CA GLY A 177 6.58 7.61 -2.61
C GLY A 177 6.52 6.42 -3.57
N ILE A 178 5.78 6.55 -4.66
CA ILE A 178 5.52 5.46 -5.59
C ILE A 178 5.70 5.94 -7.02
N ASP A 179 6.09 5.03 -7.90
CA ASP A 179 6.13 5.30 -9.33
C ASP A 179 4.70 5.20 -9.90
N PRO A 180 4.14 6.28 -10.47
CA PRO A 180 2.78 6.26 -11.00
C PRO A 180 2.66 5.56 -12.37
N ASP A 181 3.77 5.16 -13.00
CA ASP A 181 3.77 4.48 -14.30
C ASP A 181 3.38 2.99 -14.21
N ASP A 182 3.61 2.33 -13.05
CA ASP A 182 3.27 0.92 -12.83
C ASP A 182 2.51 0.72 -11.51
N THR A 183 1.19 0.69 -11.63
CA THR A 183 0.27 0.43 -10.51
C THR A 183 -0.32 -0.98 -10.55
N ALA A 184 0.09 -1.82 -11.50
CA ALA A 184 -0.47 -3.18 -11.65
C ALA A 184 0.06 -4.11 -10.56
N VAL A 185 1.26 -3.84 -10.05
CA VAL A 185 1.87 -4.51 -8.91
C VAL A 185 2.34 -3.50 -7.87
N GLY A 186 2.60 -3.96 -6.64
CA GLY A 186 3.05 -3.09 -5.55
C GLY A 186 1.89 -2.43 -4.77
N PRO A 187 2.18 -1.37 -3.99
CA PRO A 187 1.26 -0.85 -2.98
C PRO A 187 -0.09 -0.33 -3.50
N LEU A 188 -0.15 0.13 -4.76
CA LEU A 188 -1.39 0.62 -5.36
C LEU A 188 -2.26 -0.47 -5.98
N SER A 189 -1.75 -1.69 -6.15
CA SER A 189 -2.46 -2.74 -6.89
C SER A 189 -3.80 -3.14 -6.26
N ALA A 190 -3.95 -2.92 -4.94
CA ALA A 190 -5.16 -3.21 -4.18
C ALA A 190 -5.93 -1.95 -3.74
N VAL A 191 -5.53 -0.76 -4.20
CA VAL A 191 -6.14 0.51 -3.76
C VAL A 191 -7.36 0.82 -4.62
N GLU A 192 -8.48 1.13 -3.96
CA GLU A 192 -9.69 1.64 -4.59
C GLU A 192 -9.85 3.14 -4.33
N VAL A 193 -10.21 3.89 -5.37
CA VAL A 193 -10.48 5.33 -5.25
C VAL A 193 -11.94 5.55 -4.91
N SER A 194 -12.21 6.09 -3.72
CA SER A 194 -13.56 6.49 -3.30
C SER A 194 -13.96 7.86 -3.85
N GLU A 195 -13.06 8.84 -3.79
CA GLU A 195 -13.26 10.21 -4.27
C GLU A 195 -12.03 10.74 -5.01
N GLY A 196 -12.25 11.61 -6.01
CA GLY A 196 -11.17 12.18 -6.82
C GLY A 196 -10.66 11.24 -7.92
N ARG A 197 -9.34 11.07 -8.01
CA ARG A 197 -8.67 10.22 -9.02
C ARG A 197 -7.45 9.53 -8.43
N ALA A 198 -7.07 8.39 -9.02
CA ALA A 198 -5.78 7.74 -8.75
C ALA A 198 -4.61 8.55 -9.32
N LEU A 199 -3.40 8.20 -8.90
CA LEU A 199 -2.18 8.63 -9.57
C LEU A 199 -2.15 8.12 -11.02
N ALA A 200 -1.55 8.91 -11.89
CA ALA A 200 -1.32 8.57 -13.29
C ALA A 200 0.11 8.94 -13.69
N ALA A 201 0.63 8.30 -14.73
CA ALA A 201 1.95 8.55 -15.30
C ALA A 201 2.35 10.03 -15.40
N GLY A 202 1.40 10.88 -15.80
CA GLY A 202 1.60 12.33 -15.94
C GLY A 202 1.82 13.10 -14.63
N ASP A 203 1.64 12.46 -13.47
CA ASP A 203 1.88 13.05 -12.14
C ASP A 203 3.34 12.94 -11.70
N ALA A 204 4.19 12.26 -12.48
CA ALA A 204 5.61 12.11 -12.16
C ALA A 204 6.30 13.47 -12.01
N GLY A 205 6.83 13.73 -10.80
CA GLY A 205 7.48 15.00 -10.46
C GLY A 205 6.54 16.14 -10.07
N GLU A 206 5.23 15.93 -10.14
CA GLU A 206 4.22 16.90 -9.73
C GLU A 206 3.83 16.71 -8.25
N LEU A 207 3.27 17.76 -7.64
CA LEU A 207 2.79 17.72 -6.26
C LEU A 207 1.38 17.11 -6.18
N VAL A 208 1.29 15.81 -6.43
CA VAL A 208 0.03 15.04 -6.37
C VAL A 208 0.12 14.00 -5.27
N ALA A 209 -0.92 13.91 -4.45
CA ALA A 209 -1.01 12.95 -3.35
C ALA A 209 -2.35 12.21 -3.40
N VAL A 210 -2.29 10.93 -3.05
CA VAL A 210 -3.47 10.12 -2.71
C VAL A 210 -3.45 9.94 -1.19
N VAL A 211 -4.58 10.19 -0.56
CA VAL A 211 -4.70 10.21 0.90
C VAL A 211 -5.62 9.07 1.32
N ASP A 212 -5.23 8.32 2.35
CA ASP A 212 -6.09 7.30 2.93
C ASP A 212 -7.39 7.92 3.46
N ALA A 213 -8.52 7.27 3.22
CA ALA A 213 -9.83 7.79 3.63
C ALA A 213 -9.91 8.02 5.16
N SER A 214 -9.23 7.19 5.96
CA SER A 214 -9.19 7.35 7.41
C SER A 214 -8.41 8.59 7.81
N TYR A 215 -7.27 8.85 7.16
CA TYR A 215 -6.49 10.06 7.37
C TYR A 215 -7.23 11.32 6.92
N ALA A 216 -8.01 11.25 5.83
CA ALA A 216 -8.79 12.38 5.35
C ALA A 216 -9.97 12.79 6.27
N THR A 217 -10.32 11.96 7.27
CA THR A 217 -11.44 12.23 8.19
C THR A 217 -11.04 12.87 9.52
N THR A 218 -9.75 12.97 9.82
CA THR A 218 -9.22 13.69 10.99
C THR A 218 -9.04 15.17 10.70
#